data_AF-A0A964U027-F1
#
_entry.id   AF-A0A964U027-F1
#
_cell.length_a   1.000
_cell.length_b   1.000
_cell.length_c   1.000
_cell.angle_alpha   90.00
_cell.angle_beta   90.00
_cell.angle_gamma   90.00
#
_symmetry.space_group_name_H-M   'P 1'
#
loop_
_entity.id
_entity.type
_entity.pdbx_description
1 polymer ?
#
loop_
_entity_poly.entity_id
_entity_poly.type
_entity_poly.pdbx_seq_one_letter_code
_entity_poly.pdbx_strand_id
1 'polypeptide(L)'
;MLNYVLPAAAFALVTAQAAFACEDRVTIDPMQARELLSTIANDGADPLDQFFAFDTLMCADQTGIRDLALRTGAASSNATIQGQVLMRSLFEMETIAVKLLPAEGLSTEHYKAIEQNPQLNFAVRYRDLAAGCLSFGSDRGCDRNSNLSVTGTKAILHIDHNDDIIGSFSVVDGGLMGDVRVDALNGLVFPAQIELF
;
A
#
# COMPACT_ATOMS: atom_id res chain seq x y z
N MET A 1 6.94 61.73 23.49
CA MET A 1 7.00 60.88 22.28
C MET A 1 7.54 59.53 22.73
N LEU A 2 6.67 58.52 22.91
CA LEU A 2 7.07 57.17 23.28
C LEU A 2 7.33 56.37 22.00
N ASN A 3 8.59 55.99 21.77
CA ASN A 3 8.96 55.06 20.71
C ASN A 3 8.71 53.63 21.20
N TYR A 4 7.66 52.99 20.68
CA TYR A 4 7.45 51.56 20.84
C TYR A 4 8.26 50.80 19.78
N VAL A 5 9.24 50.01 20.23
CA VAL A 5 9.95 49.03 19.41
C VAL A 5 9.13 47.73 19.46
N LEU A 6 8.53 47.36 18.33
CA LEU A 6 7.87 46.07 18.15
C LEU A 6 8.94 44.97 17.98
N PRO A 7 8.92 43.88 18.76
CA PRO A 7 9.76 42.73 18.49
C PRO A 7 9.15 41.95 17.31
N ALA A 8 9.90 41.87 16.21
CA ALA A 8 9.60 40.96 15.11
C ALA A 8 9.80 39.51 15.59
N ALA A 9 8.71 38.85 15.96
CA ALA A 9 8.70 37.42 16.20
C ALA A 9 8.89 36.70 14.85
N ALA A 10 10.12 36.28 14.58
CA ALA A 10 10.46 35.40 13.47
C ALA A 10 9.81 34.03 13.73
N PHE A 11 8.66 33.78 13.08
CA PHE A 11 8.09 32.45 12.98
C PHE A 11 9.02 31.58 12.12
N ALA A 12 9.86 30.78 12.76
CA ALA A 12 10.53 29.67 12.11
C ALA A 12 9.47 28.65 11.67
N LEU A 13 9.12 28.69 10.39
CA LEU A 13 8.40 27.61 9.72
C LEU A 13 9.32 26.38 9.75
N VAL A 14 9.13 25.52 10.75
CA VAL A 14 9.68 24.17 10.73
C VAL A 14 8.94 23.43 9.63
N THR A 15 9.51 23.44 8.43
CA THR A 15 9.12 22.49 7.38
C THR A 15 9.55 21.13 7.87
N ALA A 16 8.62 20.40 8.49
CA ALA A 16 8.76 18.97 8.71
C ALA A 16 8.84 18.32 7.32
N GLN A 17 10.05 18.18 6.80
CA GLN A 17 10.31 17.31 5.67
C GLN A 17 10.00 15.91 6.18
N ALA A 18 8.92 15.32 5.67
CA ALA A 18 8.66 13.91 5.87
C ALA A 18 9.84 13.17 5.24
N ALA A 19 10.79 12.73 6.06
CA ALA A 19 11.89 11.90 5.64
C ALA A 19 11.27 10.61 5.07
N PHE A 20 11.31 10.46 3.75
CA PHE A 20 11.10 9.15 3.15
C PHE A 20 12.19 8.23 3.71
N ALA A 21 11.82 7.04 4.16
CA ALA A 21 12.72 6.10 4.84
C ALA A 21 14.02 5.77 4.07
N CYS A 22 14.08 6.07 2.78
CA CYS A 22 15.27 5.92 1.94
C CYS A 22 15.52 7.25 1.20
N GLU A 23 16.01 8.27 1.91
CA GLU A 23 16.28 9.59 1.33
C GLU A 23 17.31 9.50 0.19
N ASP A 24 18.27 8.57 0.32
CA ASP A 24 19.18 8.15 -0.74
C ASP A 24 19.13 6.63 -0.92
N ARG A 25 19.02 6.17 -2.17
CA ARG A 25 19.17 4.74 -2.49
C ARG A 25 20.63 4.34 -2.30
N VAL A 26 20.87 3.18 -1.69
CA VAL A 26 22.22 2.70 -1.39
C VAL A 26 22.55 1.43 -2.17
N THR A 27 23.79 1.35 -2.67
CA THR A 27 24.28 0.09 -3.24
C THR A 27 24.54 -0.90 -2.12
N ILE A 28 23.81 -2.02 -2.12
CA ILE A 28 24.01 -3.11 -1.15
C ILE A 28 24.88 -4.20 -1.79
N ASP A 29 25.88 -4.67 -1.05
CA ASP A 29 26.73 -5.78 -1.49
C ASP A 29 25.94 -7.10 -1.54
N PRO A 30 26.14 -7.99 -2.53
CA PRO A 30 25.39 -9.24 -2.64
C PRO A 30 25.48 -10.16 -1.42
N MET A 31 26.61 -10.19 -0.71
CA MET A 31 26.72 -10.98 0.52
C MET A 31 25.90 -10.39 1.64
N GLN A 32 25.95 -9.07 1.81
CA GLN A 32 25.12 -8.36 2.78
C GLN A 32 23.63 -8.54 2.47
N ALA A 33 23.23 -8.42 1.20
CA ALA A 33 21.85 -8.63 0.78
C ALA A 33 21.35 -10.03 1.12
N ARG A 34 22.19 -11.05 0.91
CA ARG A 34 21.87 -12.44 1.26
C ARG A 34 21.68 -12.63 2.77
N GLU A 35 22.51 -12.01 3.59
CA GLU A 35 22.39 -12.07 5.05
C GLU A 35 21.07 -11.44 5.51
N LEU A 36 20.76 -10.23 5.02
CA LEU A 36 19.52 -9.54 5.34
C LEU A 36 18.28 -10.34 4.88
N LEU A 37 18.30 -10.92 3.68
CA LEU A 37 17.22 -11.80 3.20
C LEU A 37 17.06 -13.03 4.11
N SER A 38 18.17 -13.60 4.58
CA SER A 38 18.14 -14.73 5.52
C SER A 38 17.53 -14.33 6.87
N THR A 39 17.77 -13.11 7.33
CA THR A 39 17.16 -12.57 8.55
C THR A 39 15.64 -12.45 8.40
N ILE A 40 15.15 -11.90 7.28
CA ILE A 40 13.71 -11.77 7.01
C ILE A 40 13.02 -13.14 6.95
N ALA A 41 13.68 -14.14 6.36
CA ALA A 41 13.14 -15.50 6.20
C ALA A 41 13.20 -16.36 7.47
N ASN A 42 13.92 -15.92 8.51
CA ASN A 42 14.11 -16.71 9.72
C ASN A 42 12.99 -16.46 10.73
N ASP A 43 12.04 -17.39 10.83
CA ASP A 43 10.92 -17.32 11.80
C ASP A 43 11.37 -17.23 13.28
N GLY A 44 12.61 -17.60 13.60
CA GLY A 44 13.18 -17.48 14.94
C GLY A 44 13.93 -16.18 15.21
N ALA A 45 14.08 -15.29 14.22
CA ALA A 45 14.70 -13.98 14.42
C ALA A 45 13.79 -13.03 15.20
N ASP A 46 14.38 -12.03 15.86
CA ASP A 46 13.60 -10.99 16.51
C ASP A 46 12.76 -10.20 15.47
N PRO A 47 11.48 -9.89 15.73
CA PRO A 47 10.64 -9.13 14.81
C PRO A 47 11.23 -7.77 14.37
N LEU A 48 12.00 -7.11 15.24
CA LEU A 48 12.67 -5.86 14.90
C LEU A 48 13.86 -6.09 13.96
N ASP A 49 14.61 -7.18 14.14
CA ASP A 49 15.72 -7.53 13.25
C ASP A 49 15.19 -7.84 11.84
N GLN A 50 14.09 -8.58 11.74
CA GLN A 50 13.40 -8.82 10.46
C GLN A 50 12.95 -7.50 9.82
N PHE A 51 12.40 -6.58 10.62
CA PHE A 51 11.92 -5.29 10.14
C PHE A 51 13.06 -4.43 9.60
N PHE A 52 14.15 -4.28 10.36
CA PHE A 52 15.30 -3.49 9.93
C PHE A 52 16.00 -4.11 8.72
N ALA A 53 16.07 -5.45 8.65
CA ALA A 53 16.60 -6.13 7.48
C ALA A 53 15.75 -5.85 6.24
N PHE A 54 14.42 -5.94 6.36
CA PHE A 54 13.50 -5.60 5.28
C PHE A 54 13.63 -4.14 4.84
N ASP A 55 13.57 -3.19 5.79
CA ASP A 55 13.64 -1.76 5.49
C ASP A 55 14.98 -1.38 4.83
N THR A 56 16.10 -1.96 5.31
CA THR A 56 17.42 -1.78 4.70
C THR A 56 17.43 -2.25 3.24
N LEU A 57 16.91 -3.44 2.94
CA LEU A 57 16.85 -3.94 1.57
C LEU A 57 15.93 -3.11 0.68
N MET A 58 14.85 -2.56 1.23
CA MET A 58 13.98 -1.65 0.48
C MET A 58 14.68 -0.35 0.08
N CYS A 59 15.77 0.04 0.76
CA CYS A 59 16.59 1.18 0.36
C CYS A 59 17.67 0.86 -0.68
N ALA A 60 17.78 -0.40 -1.14
CA ALA A 60 18.72 -0.78 -2.20
C ALA A 60 18.48 0.02 -3.50
N ASP A 61 19.54 0.42 -4.20
CA ASP A 61 19.44 0.97 -5.56
C ASP A 61 19.06 -0.10 -6.60
N GLN A 62 19.45 -1.36 -6.36
CA GLN A 62 19.17 -2.47 -7.25
C GLN A 62 17.72 -2.97 -7.12
N THR A 63 16.92 -2.83 -8.18
CA THR A 63 15.51 -3.27 -8.20
C THR A 63 15.35 -4.75 -7.86
N GLY A 64 16.23 -5.63 -8.37
CA GLY A 64 16.16 -7.06 -8.08
C GLY A 64 16.32 -7.41 -6.59
N ILE A 65 17.07 -6.60 -5.82
CA ILE A 65 17.19 -6.81 -4.37
C ILE A 65 15.89 -6.42 -3.66
N ARG A 66 15.28 -5.30 -4.07
CA ARG A 66 13.98 -4.88 -3.52
C ARG A 66 12.88 -5.88 -3.82
N ASP A 67 12.82 -6.38 -5.06
CA ASP A 67 11.84 -7.39 -5.46
C ASP A 67 12.00 -8.70 -4.66
N LEU A 68 13.24 -9.13 -4.42
CA LEU A 68 13.51 -10.28 -3.55
C LEU A 68 13.08 -10.01 -2.11
N ALA A 69 13.37 -8.83 -1.57
CA ALA A 69 12.95 -8.46 -0.23
C ALA A 69 11.42 -8.46 -0.07
N LEU A 70 10.68 -7.94 -1.05
CA LEU A 70 9.21 -7.98 -1.10
C LEU A 70 8.70 -9.43 -1.09
N ARG A 71 9.24 -10.29 -1.97
CA ARG A 71 8.83 -11.71 -2.06
C ARG A 71 9.17 -12.49 -0.79
N THR A 72 10.36 -12.28 -0.22
CA THR A 72 10.78 -12.93 1.03
C THR A 72 9.94 -12.43 2.21
N GLY A 73 9.69 -11.13 2.30
CA GLY A 73 8.84 -10.57 3.35
C GLY A 73 7.38 -11.03 3.24
N ALA A 74 6.84 -11.14 2.02
CA ALA A 74 5.49 -11.64 1.78
C ALA A 74 5.29 -13.07 2.29
N ALA A 75 6.33 -13.90 2.20
CA ALA A 75 6.34 -15.27 2.69
C ALA A 75 6.60 -15.39 4.20
N SER A 76 6.93 -14.30 4.89
CA SER A 76 7.21 -14.29 6.33
C SER A 76 5.95 -14.62 7.14
N SER A 77 6.11 -15.36 8.24
CA SER A 77 5.04 -15.58 9.22
C SER A 77 4.79 -14.36 10.13
N ASN A 78 5.67 -13.35 10.07
CA ASN A 78 5.55 -12.14 10.89
C ASN A 78 4.59 -11.12 10.24
N ALA A 79 3.45 -10.91 10.89
CA ALA A 79 2.41 -9.98 10.43
C ALA A 79 2.92 -8.53 10.27
N THR A 80 3.91 -8.11 11.06
CA THR A 80 4.52 -6.79 10.92
C THR A 80 5.23 -6.68 9.58
N ILE A 81 6.00 -7.71 9.19
CA ILE A 81 6.70 -7.75 7.90
C ILE A 81 5.72 -7.81 6.75
N GLN A 82 4.70 -8.67 6.84
CA GLN A 82 3.64 -8.73 5.82
C GLN A 82 2.94 -7.37 5.64
N GLY A 83 2.69 -6.65 6.74
CA GLY A 83 2.10 -5.31 6.68
C GLY A 83 3.03 -4.28 6.04
N GLN A 84 4.34 -4.35 6.29
CA GLN A 84 5.31 -3.48 5.63
C GLN A 84 5.43 -3.79 4.14
N VAL A 85 5.45 -5.06 3.76
CA VAL A 85 5.42 -5.48 2.35
C VAL A 85 4.18 -4.92 1.68
N LEU A 86 3.00 -5.11 2.28
CA LEU A 86 1.74 -4.56 1.76
C LEU A 86 1.83 -3.05 1.54
N MET A 87 2.25 -2.32 2.58
CA MET A 87 2.35 -0.87 2.54
C MET A 87 3.32 -0.42 1.44
N ARG A 88 4.53 -1.01 1.36
CA ARG A 88 5.53 -0.64 0.35
C ARG A 88 5.04 -0.95 -1.06
N SER A 89 4.53 -2.16 -1.30
CA SER A 89 4.06 -2.58 -2.62
C SER A 89 2.95 -1.68 -3.15
N LEU A 90 1.92 -1.40 -2.34
CA LEU A 90 0.81 -0.55 -2.78
C LEU A 90 1.26 0.90 -3.04
N PHE A 91 2.18 1.43 -2.24
CA PHE A 91 2.59 2.83 -2.35
C PHE A 91 3.55 3.10 -3.52
N GLU A 92 4.22 2.09 -4.03
CA GLU A 92 5.02 2.19 -5.26
C GLU A 92 4.16 2.09 -6.54
N MET A 93 2.90 1.62 -6.45
CA MET A 93 2.01 1.53 -7.61
C MET A 93 1.47 2.87 -8.07
N GLU A 94 1.40 3.05 -9.40
CA GLU A 94 0.73 4.20 -10.02
C GLU A 94 -0.77 3.97 -10.22
N THR A 95 -1.19 2.72 -10.37
CA THR A 95 -2.58 2.32 -10.55
C THR A 95 -2.86 1.10 -9.70
N ILE A 96 -3.95 1.14 -8.93
CA ILE A 96 -4.47 -0.02 -8.21
C ILE A 96 -5.43 -0.75 -9.14
N ALA A 97 -5.05 -1.95 -9.55
CA ALA A 97 -5.85 -2.86 -10.35
C ALA A 97 -6.56 -3.86 -9.44
N VAL A 98 -7.88 -3.80 -9.38
CA VAL A 98 -8.74 -4.71 -8.62
C VAL A 98 -9.37 -5.69 -9.59
N LYS A 99 -8.87 -6.92 -9.62
CA LYS A 99 -9.40 -7.99 -10.46
C LYS A 99 -10.61 -8.61 -9.78
N LEU A 100 -11.75 -8.63 -10.48
CA LEU A 100 -12.95 -9.32 -10.02
C LEU A 100 -12.86 -10.80 -10.41
N LEU A 101 -13.11 -11.68 -9.45
CA LEU A 101 -13.01 -13.12 -9.63
C LEU A 101 -14.41 -13.74 -9.74
N PRO A 102 -14.58 -14.77 -10.58
CA PRO A 102 -15.81 -15.56 -10.58
C PRO A 102 -15.94 -16.30 -9.24
N ALA A 103 -17.17 -16.42 -8.76
CA ALA A 103 -17.51 -17.17 -7.55
C ALA A 103 -18.59 -18.23 -7.85
N GLU A 104 -18.61 -19.28 -7.03
CA GLU A 104 -19.71 -20.24 -7.06
C GLU A 104 -21.00 -19.58 -6.59
N GLY A 105 -22.14 -19.93 -7.21
CA GLY A 105 -23.44 -19.35 -6.89
C GLY A 105 -23.73 -17.98 -7.51
N LEU A 106 -22.82 -17.44 -8.33
CA LEU A 106 -23.09 -16.25 -9.12
C LEU A 106 -24.15 -16.52 -10.19
N SER A 107 -25.06 -15.56 -10.39
CA SER A 107 -26.06 -15.60 -11.46
C SER A 107 -25.39 -15.44 -12.84
N THR A 108 -26.09 -15.84 -13.91
CA THR A 108 -25.61 -15.67 -15.30
C THR A 108 -25.32 -14.20 -15.64
N GLU A 109 -26.06 -13.26 -15.04
CA GLU A 109 -25.82 -11.81 -15.24
C GLU A 109 -24.53 -11.36 -14.56
N HIS A 110 -24.17 -11.95 -13.41
CA HIS A 110 -22.93 -11.65 -12.70
C HIS A 110 -21.70 -12.12 -13.48
N TYR A 111 -21.75 -13.31 -14.07
CA TYR A 111 -20.69 -13.80 -14.94
C TYR A 111 -20.48 -12.88 -16.15
N LYS A 112 -21.57 -12.42 -16.78
CA LYS A 112 -21.48 -11.45 -17.89
C LYS A 112 -20.88 -10.10 -17.46
N ALA A 113 -21.23 -9.60 -16.27
CA ALA A 113 -20.68 -8.35 -15.76
C ALA A 113 -19.15 -8.46 -15.53
N ILE A 114 -18.68 -9.57 -14.96
CA ILE A 114 -17.25 -9.85 -14.78
C ILE A 114 -16.56 -10.04 -16.13
N GLU A 115 -17.15 -10.77 -17.08
CA GLU A 115 -16.57 -10.95 -18.43
C GLU A 115 -16.39 -9.62 -19.17
N GLN A 116 -17.33 -8.68 -18.99
CA GLN A 116 -17.26 -7.37 -19.62
C GLN A 116 -16.28 -6.42 -18.93
N ASN A 117 -16.19 -6.49 -17.59
CA ASN A 117 -15.34 -5.63 -16.78
C ASN A 117 -14.61 -6.46 -15.71
N PRO A 118 -13.60 -7.26 -16.11
CA PRO A 118 -12.94 -8.19 -15.18
C PRO A 118 -12.03 -7.48 -14.17
N GLN A 119 -11.79 -6.18 -14.36
CA GLN A 119 -10.85 -5.40 -13.57
C GLN A 119 -11.30 -3.95 -13.43
N LEU A 120 -11.25 -3.44 -12.21
CA LEU A 120 -11.44 -2.04 -11.88
C LEU A 120 -10.06 -1.39 -11.69
N ASN A 121 -9.82 -0.25 -12.32
CA ASN A 121 -8.52 0.42 -12.31
C ASN A 121 -8.64 1.81 -11.69
N PHE A 122 -7.83 2.08 -10.68
CA PHE A 122 -7.84 3.35 -9.95
C PHE A 122 -6.46 3.99 -9.99
N ALA A 123 -6.33 5.12 -10.68
CA ALA A 123 -5.08 5.88 -10.73
C ALA A 123 -4.79 6.54 -9.39
N VAL A 124 -3.61 6.30 -8.82
CA VAL A 124 -3.18 6.87 -7.54
C VAL A 124 -2.75 8.32 -7.77
N ARG A 125 -3.48 9.26 -7.14
CA ARG A 125 -3.27 10.71 -7.29
C ARG A 125 -2.49 11.33 -6.14
N TYR A 126 -2.64 10.79 -4.93
CA TYR A 126 -1.92 11.24 -3.74
C TYR A 126 -1.61 10.06 -2.83
N ARG A 127 -0.51 10.17 -2.08
CA ARG A 127 0.01 9.13 -1.19
C ARG A 127 0.37 9.74 0.15
N ASP A 128 -0.16 9.18 1.23
CA ASP A 128 0.23 9.50 2.60
C ASP A 128 0.67 8.21 3.30
N LEU A 129 1.98 7.97 3.27
CA LEU A 129 2.57 6.75 3.82
C LEU A 129 2.39 6.68 5.35
N ALA A 130 2.45 7.82 6.03
CA ALA A 130 2.31 7.89 7.48
C ALA A 130 0.87 7.57 7.92
N ALA A 131 -0.12 8.03 7.16
CA ALA A 131 -1.53 7.70 7.40
C ALA A 131 -1.97 6.36 6.78
N GLY A 132 -1.13 5.73 5.95
CA GLY A 132 -1.48 4.52 5.21
C GLY A 132 -2.59 4.76 4.18
N CYS A 133 -2.65 5.93 3.56
CA CYS A 133 -3.69 6.26 2.58
C CYS A 133 -3.15 6.48 1.16
N LEU A 134 -3.82 5.86 0.17
CA LEU A 134 -3.73 6.20 -1.24
C LEU A 134 -5.03 6.88 -1.69
N SER A 135 -4.94 8.05 -2.30
CA SER A 135 -6.09 8.81 -2.79
C SER A 135 -6.24 8.63 -4.31
N PHE A 136 -7.47 8.43 -4.77
CA PHE A 136 -7.79 8.35 -6.19
C PHE A 136 -8.56 9.59 -6.70
N GLY A 137 -9.20 10.33 -5.80
CA GLY A 137 -9.98 11.53 -6.13
C GLY A 137 -9.19 12.84 -6.06
N SER A 138 -8.17 12.92 -5.19
CA SER A 138 -7.44 14.17 -4.90
C SER A 138 -5.93 14.01 -5.02
N ASP A 139 -5.26 15.06 -5.50
CA ASP A 139 -3.80 15.20 -5.59
C ASP A 139 -3.18 15.92 -4.37
N ARG A 140 -4.01 16.43 -3.45
CA ARG A 140 -3.56 17.29 -2.32
C ARG A 140 -3.71 16.65 -0.95
N GLY A 141 -4.33 15.49 -0.87
CA GLY A 141 -4.66 14.86 0.40
C GLY A 141 -5.39 13.53 0.23
N CYS A 142 -5.49 12.79 1.33
CA CYS A 142 -6.30 11.58 1.40
C CYS A 142 -7.79 11.95 1.28
N ASP A 143 -8.40 11.62 0.14
CA ASP A 143 -9.81 11.85 -0.11
C ASP A 143 -10.66 10.77 0.58
N ARG A 144 -11.51 11.16 1.54
CA ARG A 144 -12.36 10.23 2.30
C ARG A 144 -13.36 9.49 1.43
N ASN A 145 -13.72 10.06 0.28
CA ASN A 145 -14.69 9.51 -0.66
C ASN A 145 -14.02 8.74 -1.80
N SER A 146 -12.69 8.71 -1.87
CA SER A 146 -11.99 8.04 -2.96
C SER A 146 -10.58 7.67 -2.53
N ASN A 147 -10.44 6.59 -1.77
CA ASN A 147 -9.16 6.14 -1.24
C ASN A 147 -9.05 4.61 -1.07
N LEU A 148 -7.81 4.16 -0.91
CA LEU A 148 -7.44 2.87 -0.35
C LEU A 148 -6.68 3.15 0.95
N SER A 149 -7.24 2.68 2.07
CA SER A 149 -6.64 2.80 3.40
C SER A 149 -6.01 1.47 3.81
N VAL A 150 -4.76 1.50 4.25
CA VAL A 150 -3.95 0.33 4.61
C VAL A 150 -3.68 0.33 6.10
N THR A 151 -3.93 -0.79 6.78
CA THR A 151 -3.64 -0.94 8.22
C THR A 151 -3.18 -2.36 8.51
N GLY A 152 -1.93 -2.51 8.95
CA GLY A 152 -1.32 -3.83 9.17
C GLY A 152 -1.33 -4.63 7.87
N THR A 153 -1.97 -5.80 7.89
CA THR A 153 -2.10 -6.70 6.74
C THR A 153 -3.42 -6.54 5.97
N LYS A 154 -4.15 -5.44 6.18
CA LYS A 154 -5.45 -5.19 5.56
C LYS A 154 -5.44 -3.92 4.73
N ALA A 155 -6.25 -3.92 3.67
CA ALA A 155 -6.53 -2.74 2.86
C ALA A 155 -8.03 -2.59 2.65
N ILE A 156 -8.55 -1.37 2.79
CA ILE A 156 -9.96 -1.03 2.61
C ILE A 156 -10.08 -0.03 1.47
N LEU A 157 -10.79 -0.40 0.42
CA LEU A 157 -11.08 0.43 -0.75
C LEU A 157 -12.43 1.13 -0.52
N HIS A 158 -12.48 2.43 -0.77
CA HIS A 158 -13.71 3.21 -0.75
C HIS A 158 -13.74 4.22 -1.89
N ILE A 159 -14.72 4.10 -2.79
CA ILE A 159 -14.98 5.05 -3.88
C ILE A 159 -16.46 5.41 -3.85
N ASP A 160 -16.78 6.65 -3.55
CA ASP A 160 -18.11 7.25 -3.56
C ASP A 160 -18.15 8.28 -4.71
N HIS A 161 -18.48 7.80 -5.92
CA HIS A 161 -18.66 8.62 -7.13
C HIS A 161 -19.84 8.05 -7.96
N ASN A 162 -21.07 8.44 -7.59
CA ASN A 162 -22.34 8.02 -8.22
C ASN A 162 -22.72 6.54 -8.09
N ASP A 163 -21.78 5.66 -7.76
CA ASP A 163 -21.98 4.27 -7.38
C ASP A 163 -20.88 3.87 -6.39
N ASP A 164 -21.26 3.51 -5.17
CA ASP A 164 -20.29 3.14 -4.14
C ASP A 164 -19.55 1.85 -4.50
N ILE A 165 -18.22 1.91 -4.47
CA ILE A 165 -17.34 0.75 -4.51
C ILE A 165 -16.66 0.62 -3.16
N ILE A 166 -16.94 -0.48 -2.46
CA ILE A 166 -16.37 -0.77 -1.14
C ILE A 166 -15.67 -2.11 -1.21
N GLY A 167 -14.36 -2.12 -0.96
CA GLY A 167 -13.55 -3.34 -0.93
C GLY A 167 -12.89 -3.55 0.42
N SER A 168 -12.76 -4.81 0.84
CA SER A 168 -11.97 -5.20 2.01
C SER A 168 -11.05 -6.34 1.62
N PHE A 169 -9.74 -6.12 1.78
CA PHE A 169 -8.70 -7.05 1.37
C PHE A 169 -7.78 -7.39 2.55
N SER A 170 -7.22 -8.59 2.52
CA SER A 170 -6.18 -9.06 3.43
C SER A 170 -5.06 -9.72 2.65
N VAL A 171 -3.84 -9.70 3.20
CA VAL A 171 -2.68 -10.39 2.60
C VAL A 171 -2.94 -11.89 2.58
N VAL A 172 -2.84 -12.49 1.38
CA VAL A 172 -2.91 -13.94 1.14
C VAL A 172 -1.89 -14.28 0.06
N ASP A 173 -0.97 -15.19 0.35
CA ASP A 173 0.04 -15.70 -0.59
C ASP A 173 0.82 -14.59 -1.35
N GLY A 174 1.15 -13.50 -0.66
CA GLY A 174 1.89 -12.37 -1.23
C GLY A 174 1.09 -11.45 -2.16
N GLY A 175 -0.21 -11.69 -2.31
CA GLY A 175 -1.16 -10.74 -2.89
C GLY A 175 -2.16 -10.25 -1.86
N LEU A 176 -3.11 -9.43 -2.30
CA LEU A 176 -4.30 -9.09 -1.55
C LEU A 176 -5.50 -9.85 -2.10
N MET A 177 -6.22 -10.53 -1.21
CA MET A 177 -7.48 -11.20 -1.53
C MET A 177 -8.58 -10.67 -0.62
N GLY A 178 -9.79 -10.59 -1.15
CA GLY A 178 -10.92 -10.11 -0.38
C GLY A 178 -12.18 -10.01 -1.21
N ASP A 179 -13.06 -9.10 -0.81
CA ASP A 179 -14.36 -8.91 -1.43
C ASP A 179 -14.56 -7.43 -1.79
N VAL A 180 -15.24 -7.19 -2.93
CA VAL A 180 -15.59 -5.87 -3.42
C VAL A 180 -17.08 -5.81 -3.70
N ARG A 181 -17.75 -4.85 -3.06
CA ARG A 181 -19.13 -4.47 -3.38
C ARG A 181 -19.12 -3.37 -4.42
N VAL A 182 -19.96 -3.49 -5.45
CA VAL A 182 -20.13 -2.47 -6.51
C VAL A 182 -21.60 -2.12 -6.63
N ASP A 183 -21.98 -0.92 -6.19
CA ASP A 183 -23.38 -0.50 -6.18
C ASP A 183 -23.96 -0.30 -7.58
N ALA A 184 -23.14 0.11 -8.56
CA ALA A 184 -23.49 0.17 -9.99
C ALA A 184 -24.00 -1.17 -10.55
N LEU A 185 -23.57 -2.26 -9.90
CA LEU A 185 -23.96 -3.62 -10.23
C LEU A 185 -25.01 -4.12 -9.23
N ASN A 186 -25.96 -3.27 -8.83
CA ASN A 186 -27.01 -3.59 -7.84
C ASN A 186 -26.48 -3.97 -6.44
N GLY A 187 -25.33 -3.43 -6.03
CA GLY A 187 -24.74 -3.70 -4.71
C GLY A 187 -24.16 -5.11 -4.56
N LEU A 188 -23.82 -5.75 -5.68
CA LEU A 188 -23.26 -7.10 -5.69
C LEU A 188 -21.85 -7.14 -5.09
N VAL A 189 -21.55 -8.26 -4.44
CA VAL A 189 -20.25 -8.55 -3.82
C VAL A 189 -19.52 -9.60 -4.64
N PHE A 190 -18.27 -9.30 -5.00
CA PHE A 190 -17.40 -10.15 -5.79
C PHE A 190 -16.14 -10.49 -4.99
N PRO A 191 -15.68 -11.75 -4.99
CA PRO A 191 -14.30 -12.01 -4.60
C PRO A 191 -13.37 -11.24 -5.53
N ALA A 192 -12.33 -10.66 -4.98
CA ALA A 192 -11.46 -9.76 -5.70
C ALA A 192 -10.01 -9.92 -5.25
N GLN A 193 -9.10 -9.57 -6.17
CA GLN A 193 -7.67 -9.65 -5.97
C GLN A 193 -6.99 -8.34 -6.36
N ILE A 194 -5.97 -7.96 -5.60
CA ILE A 194 -4.98 -6.94 -6.00
C ILE A 194 -3.60 -7.61 -5.97
N GLU A 195 -2.91 -7.60 -7.12
CA GLU A 195 -1.55 -8.11 -7.24
C GLU A 195 -0.56 -7.07 -6.71
N LEU A 196 0.43 -7.49 -5.91
CA LEU A 196 1.36 -6.59 -5.23
C LEU A 196 2.70 -6.38 -5.97
N PHE A 197 3.13 -7.33 -6.80
CA PHE A 197 4.40 -7.34 -7.56
C PHE A 197 4.51 -8.58 -8.47
#